data_AF-A0A448BUB0-F1
#
_entry.id   AF-A0A448BUB0-F1
#
_cell.length_a   1.000
_cell.length_b   1.000
_cell.length_c   1.000
_cell.angle_alpha   90.00
_cell.angle_beta   90.00
_cell.angle_gamma   90.00
#
_symmetry.space_group_name_H-M   'P 1'
#
loop_
_entity.id
_entity.type
_entity.pdbx_description
1 polymer ?
#
loop_
_entity_poly.entity_id
_entity_poly.type
_entity_poly.pdbx_seq_one_letter_code
_entity_poly.pdbx_strand_id
1 'polypeptide(L)'
;MDRSYTTYYLEMTSAAALRAKPQPHDLQIIECEVPQAAFNRFLYELVGTPWEWGDLDAWSDTDWQALVEQDCHRTWVAYHRGAIGGYYELYRPDGCNTEIRYFGLASQFLAVCRAFQSA
;
A
#
# COMPACT_ATOMS: atom_id res chain seq x y z
N MET A 1 30.09 9.68 -3.62
CA MET A 1 29.32 10.68 -4.37
C MET A 1 28.08 10.97 -3.55
N ASP A 2 27.94 12.21 -3.08
CA ASP A 2 26.71 12.63 -2.40
C ASP A 2 25.63 12.89 -3.47
N ARG A 3 24.51 12.19 -3.38
CA ARG A 3 23.41 12.26 -4.36
C ARG A 3 22.26 12.99 -3.68
N SER A 4 21.91 14.17 -4.18
CA SER A 4 20.77 14.92 -3.68
C SER A 4 19.47 14.37 -4.25
N TYR A 5 18.44 14.31 -3.40
CA TYR A 5 17.09 13.90 -3.75
C TYR A 5 16.09 14.96 -3.30
N THR A 6 14.98 15.07 -4.03
CA THR A 6 13.84 15.91 -3.64
C THR A 6 12.66 14.99 -3.38
N THR A 7 12.10 15.06 -2.18
CA THR A 7 10.92 14.29 -1.78
C THR A 7 9.70 15.18 -1.83
N TYR A 8 8.63 14.69 -2.43
CA TYR A 8 7.33 15.37 -2.49
C TYR A 8 6.34 14.62 -1.61
N TYR A 9 5.43 15.38 -0.99
CA TYR A 9 4.39 14.84 -0.12
C TYR A 9 3.02 15.28 -0.66
N LEU A 10 2.05 14.36 -0.61
CA LEU A 10 0.64 14.63 -0.87
C LEU A 10 -0.12 14.44 0.43
N GLU A 11 -0.89 15.44 0.84
CA GLU A 11 -1.70 15.40 2.04
C GLU A 11 -3.18 15.71 1.75
N MET A 12 -4.06 15.15 2.57
CA MET A 12 -5.48 15.45 2.56
C MET A 12 -5.91 15.82 3.99
N THR A 13 -6.12 17.11 4.25
CA THR A 13 -6.41 17.66 5.59
C THR A 13 -7.91 17.78 5.90
N SER A 14 -8.78 17.42 4.95
CA SER A 14 -10.23 17.45 5.10
C SER A 14 -10.86 16.25 4.42
N ALA A 15 -11.71 15.52 5.14
CA ALA A 15 -12.47 14.41 4.57
C ALA A 15 -13.40 14.85 3.42
N ALA A 16 -13.82 16.11 3.40
CA ALA A 16 -14.64 16.66 2.31
C ALA A 16 -13.89 16.79 0.98
N ALA A 17 -12.56 16.74 0.99
CA ALA A 17 -11.75 16.73 -0.24
C ALA A 17 -11.78 15.36 -0.95
N LEU A 18 -12.27 14.30 -0.28
CA LEU A 18 -12.37 12.97 -0.85
C LEU A 18 -13.42 12.94 -1.98
N ARG A 19 -12.96 12.65 -3.20
CA ARG A 19 -13.84 12.45 -4.37
C ARG A 19 -14.08 10.96 -4.57
N ALA A 20 -15.08 10.43 -3.87
CA ALA A 20 -15.41 9.01 -3.90
C ALA A 20 -15.69 8.51 -5.33
N LYS A 21 -15.29 7.26 -5.59
CA LYS A 21 -15.61 6.51 -6.81
C LYS A 21 -16.41 5.27 -6.41
N PRO A 22 -17.41 4.87 -7.22
CA PRO A 22 -18.12 3.63 -6.96
C PRO A 22 -17.15 2.44 -7.05
N GLN A 23 -17.27 1.51 -6.11
CA GLN A 23 -16.47 0.29 -6.12
C GLN A 23 -16.94 -0.63 -7.26
N PRO A 24 -16.01 -1.14 -8.11
CA PRO A 24 -16.33 -2.17 -9.08
C PRO A 24 -16.89 -3.44 -8.40
N HIS A 25 -17.91 -4.05 -8.99
CA HIS A 25 -18.59 -5.22 -8.43
C HIS A 25 -17.68 -6.46 -8.32
N ASP A 26 -16.62 -6.52 -9.11
CA ASP A 26 -15.64 -7.59 -9.17
C ASP A 26 -14.37 -7.32 -8.35
N LEU A 27 -14.35 -6.18 -7.62
CA LEU A 27 -13.28 -5.79 -6.72
C LEU A 27 -13.75 -5.88 -5.27
N GLN A 28 -12.97 -6.56 -4.43
CA GLN A 28 -13.12 -6.55 -2.98
C GLN A 28 -11.86 -5.94 -2.37
N ILE A 29 -12.01 -5.10 -1.34
CA ILE A 29 -10.89 -4.60 -0.56
C ILE A 29 -11.09 -5.13 0.85
N ILE A 30 -10.16 -5.97 1.30
CA ILE A 30 -10.29 -6.72 2.56
C ILE A 30 -9.06 -6.44 3.41
N GLU A 31 -9.29 -6.20 4.70
CA GLU A 31 -8.23 -6.03 5.66
C GLU A 31 -7.62 -7.38 6.08
N CYS A 32 -6.30 -7.44 6.24
CA CYS A 32 -5.61 -8.53 6.91
C CYS A 32 -5.63 -8.29 8.43
N GLU A 33 -6.76 -8.59 9.08
CA GLU A 33 -6.95 -8.34 10.52
C GLU A 33 -6.05 -9.20 11.43
N VAL A 34 -5.60 -10.35 10.94
CA VAL A 34 -4.61 -11.20 11.63
C VAL A 34 -3.22 -10.85 11.09
N PRO A 35 -2.29 -10.35 11.92
CA PRO A 35 -0.94 -10.02 11.49
C PRO A 35 -0.23 -11.21 10.85
N GLN A 36 0.31 -11.00 9.64
CA GLN A 36 0.99 -12.03 8.86
C GLN A 36 2.22 -11.44 8.16
N ALA A 37 3.37 -11.46 8.84
CA ALA A 37 4.62 -10.88 8.34
C ALA A 37 5.02 -11.37 6.93
N ALA A 38 4.97 -12.69 6.72
CA ALA A 38 5.31 -13.28 5.43
C ALA A 38 4.37 -12.82 4.31
N PHE A 39 3.10 -12.53 4.63
CA PHE A 39 2.15 -12.03 3.65
C PHE A 39 2.43 -10.56 3.29
N ASN A 40 2.71 -9.71 4.28
CA ASN A 40 3.12 -8.32 4.03
C ASN A 40 4.38 -8.23 3.18
N ARG A 41 5.41 -9.03 3.51
CA ARG A 41 6.63 -9.12 2.70
C ARG A 41 6.33 -9.52 1.26
N PHE A 42 5.50 -10.56 1.07
CA PHE A 42 5.08 -10.99 -0.26
C PHE A 42 4.35 -9.88 -1.04
N LEU A 43 3.46 -9.13 -0.39
CA LEU A 43 2.73 -8.01 -1.03
C LEU A 43 3.69 -6.88 -1.44
N TYR A 44 4.65 -6.55 -0.57
CA TYR A 44 5.70 -5.58 -0.85
C TYR A 44 6.53 -5.98 -2.08
N GLU A 45 6.98 -7.22 -2.16
CA GLU A 45 7.72 -7.74 -3.31
C GLU A 45 6.83 -7.75 -4.58
N LEU A 46 5.61 -8.29 -4.49
CA LEU A 46 4.67 -8.42 -5.61
C LEU A 46 4.39 -7.09 -6.31
N VAL A 47 4.17 -6.02 -5.54
CA VAL A 47 3.83 -4.70 -6.07
C VAL A 47 5.06 -3.84 -6.30
N GLY A 48 6.07 -3.93 -5.42
CA GLY A 48 7.23 -3.04 -5.39
C GLY A 48 8.35 -3.42 -6.35
N THR A 49 8.56 -4.70 -6.64
CA THR A 49 9.66 -5.15 -7.51
C THR A 49 9.69 -4.47 -8.89
N PRO A 50 8.55 -4.29 -9.61
CA PRO A 50 8.54 -3.55 -10.89
C PRO A 50 8.99 -2.08 -10.79
N TRP A 51 8.96 -1.50 -9.59
CA TRP A 51 9.35 -0.12 -9.30
C TRP A 51 10.67 -0.02 -8.54
N GLU A 52 11.41 -1.13 -8.46
CA GLU A 52 12.71 -1.22 -7.76
C GLU A 52 12.63 -0.77 -6.29
N TRP A 53 11.52 -1.05 -5.61
CA TRP A 53 11.46 -0.92 -4.16
C TRP A 53 12.46 -1.89 -3.53
N GLY A 54 13.32 -1.37 -2.67
CA GLY A 54 14.34 -2.15 -1.96
C GLY A 54 14.73 -1.55 -0.60
N ASP A 55 13.95 -0.58 -0.11
CA ASP A 55 14.15 0.03 1.21
C ASP A 55 13.98 -0.96 2.37
N LEU A 56 13.28 -2.08 2.14
CA LEU A 56 13.06 -3.15 3.12
C LEU A 56 13.84 -4.44 2.82
N ASP A 57 14.75 -4.45 1.84
CA ASP A 57 15.48 -5.67 1.44
C ASP A 57 16.33 -6.28 2.57
N ALA A 58 16.80 -5.43 3.49
CA ALA A 58 17.60 -5.85 4.64
C ALA A 58 16.76 -6.33 5.83
N TRP A 59 15.44 -6.26 5.76
CA TRP A 59 14.57 -6.62 6.88
C TRP A 59 14.55 -8.13 7.09
N SER A 60 14.69 -8.51 8.36
CA SER A 60 14.49 -9.89 8.81
C SER A 60 13.01 -10.20 9.00
N ASP A 61 12.66 -11.48 9.12
CA ASP A 61 11.29 -11.90 9.44
C ASP A 61 10.80 -11.29 10.76
N THR A 62 11.70 -11.05 11.72
CA THR A 62 11.39 -10.38 12.99
C THR A 62 11.04 -8.90 12.78
N ASP A 63 11.71 -8.20 11.86
CA ASP A 63 11.40 -6.80 11.56
C ASP A 63 10.02 -6.67 10.91
N TRP A 64 9.71 -7.58 9.98
CA TRP A 64 8.37 -7.68 9.39
C TRP A 64 7.30 -7.98 10.44
N GLN A 65 7.56 -8.94 11.34
CA GLN A 65 6.64 -9.27 12.43
C GLN A 65 6.40 -8.08 13.36
N ALA A 66 7.48 -7.42 13.77
CA ALA A 66 7.42 -6.25 14.65
C ALA A 66 6.70 -5.06 14.00
N LEU A 67 6.66 -4.96 12.67
CA LEU A 67 5.85 -3.98 11.96
C LEU A 67 4.36 -4.34 11.99
N VAL A 68 4.00 -5.54 11.55
CA VAL A 68 2.59 -5.92 11.36
C VAL A 68 1.84 -6.15 12.67
N GLU A 69 2.54 -6.40 13.77
CA GLU A 69 1.96 -6.53 15.12
C GLU A 69 1.63 -5.18 15.78
N GLN A 70 2.00 -4.05 15.16
CA GLN A 70 1.68 -2.73 15.71
C GLN A 70 0.20 -2.43 15.53
N ASP A 71 -0.49 -2.08 16.62
CA ASP A 71 -1.91 -1.67 16.58
C ASP A 71 -2.19 -0.49 15.63
N CYS A 72 -1.16 0.33 15.37
CA CYS A 72 -1.21 1.47 14.47
C CYS A 72 -0.87 1.15 13.01
N HIS A 73 -0.57 -0.11 12.66
CA HIS A 73 -0.32 -0.57 11.30
C HIS A 73 -1.46 -1.47 10.82
N ARG A 74 -1.99 -1.20 9.62
CA ARG A 74 -3.12 -1.96 9.06
C ARG A 74 -2.87 -2.25 7.58
N THR A 75 -3.02 -3.50 7.18
CA THR A 75 -2.78 -3.94 5.80
C THR A 75 -4.10 -4.27 5.10
N TRP A 76 -4.30 -3.72 3.92
CA TRP A 76 -5.49 -3.92 3.11
C TRP A 76 -5.13 -4.44 1.72
N VAL A 77 -5.88 -5.43 1.25
CA VAL A 77 -5.60 -6.12 -0.01
C VAL A 77 -6.79 -6.00 -0.94
N ALA A 78 -6.50 -5.60 -2.17
CA ALA A 78 -7.46 -5.61 -3.26
C ALA A 78 -7.50 -7.01 -3.89
N TYR A 79 -8.68 -7.61 -3.94
CA TYR A 79 -8.94 -8.88 -4.62
C TYR A 79 -9.84 -8.65 -5.83
N HIS A 80 -9.36 -9.04 -7.02
CA HIS A 80 -10.14 -9.07 -8.25
C HIS A 80 -10.41 -10.52 -8.62
N ARG A 81 -11.67 -10.95 -8.51
CA ARG A 81 -12.09 -12.34 -8.81
C ARG A 81 -11.21 -13.41 -8.13
N GLY A 82 -10.76 -13.15 -6.90
CA GLY A 82 -9.91 -14.02 -6.09
C GLY A 82 -8.40 -13.84 -6.29
N ALA A 83 -7.95 -13.07 -7.28
CA ALA A 83 -6.54 -12.73 -7.47
C ALA A 83 -6.16 -11.46 -6.70
N ILE A 84 -4.93 -11.38 -6.20
CA ILE A 84 -4.41 -10.17 -5.56
C ILE A 84 -4.16 -9.11 -6.64
N GLY A 85 -4.97 -8.05 -6.60
CA GLY A 85 -4.93 -6.90 -7.50
C GLY A 85 -3.92 -5.85 -7.07
N GLY A 86 -3.63 -5.76 -5.78
CA GLY A 86 -2.80 -4.74 -5.17
C GLY A 86 -3.00 -4.71 -3.66
N TYR A 87 -2.31 -3.81 -2.98
CA TYR A 87 -2.45 -3.64 -1.54
C TYR A 87 -2.09 -2.21 -1.12
N TYR A 88 -2.44 -1.89 0.13
CA TYR A 88 -1.92 -0.72 0.80
C TYR A 88 -1.78 -0.92 2.29
N GLU A 89 -0.87 -0.15 2.88
CA GLU A 89 -0.64 -0.11 4.32
C GLU A 89 -1.01 1.27 4.86
N LEU A 90 -1.80 1.29 5.93
CA LEU A 90 -2.11 2.48 6.70
C LEU A 90 -1.32 2.45 7.99
N TYR A 91 -0.63 3.55 8.29
CA TYR A 91 0.17 3.72 9.49
C TYR A 91 -0.28 4.97 10.26
N ARG A 92 -0.66 4.81 11.53
CA ARG A 92 -1.25 5.88 12.36
C ARG A 92 -0.62 5.95 13.75
N PRO A 93 0.69 6.22 13.87
CA PRO A 93 1.43 6.09 15.13
C PRO A 93 0.99 7.09 16.21
N ASP A 94 0.52 8.28 15.81
CA ASP A 94 0.09 9.35 16.72
C ASP A 94 -1.42 9.30 17.06
N GLY A 95 -2.15 8.34 16.49
CA GLY A 95 -3.61 8.23 16.62
C GLY A 95 -4.39 9.39 15.98
N CYS A 96 -3.73 10.30 15.27
CA CYS A 96 -4.29 11.51 14.69
C CYS A 96 -4.19 11.45 13.16
N ASN A 97 -2.98 11.37 12.61
CA ASN A 97 -2.68 11.41 11.19
C ASN A 97 -2.42 10.00 10.66
N THR A 98 -3.01 9.68 9.50
CA THR A 98 -2.81 8.39 8.84
C THR A 98 -1.92 8.58 7.62
N GLU A 99 -0.80 7.88 7.60
CA GLU A 99 0.10 7.75 6.46
C GLU A 99 -0.29 6.54 5.61
N ILE A 100 -0.22 6.68 4.28
CA ILE A 100 -0.23 5.54 3.37
C ILE A 100 1.23 5.17 3.12
N ARG A 101 1.72 4.15 3.83
CA ARG A 101 3.17 3.83 3.84
C ARG A 101 3.62 3.18 2.54
N TYR A 102 2.87 2.19 2.09
CA TYR A 102 3.03 1.54 0.79
C TYR A 102 1.66 1.39 0.14
N PHE A 103 1.57 1.62 -1.16
CA PHE A 103 0.35 1.46 -1.93
C PHE A 103 0.71 1.15 -3.39
N GLY A 104 -0.01 0.22 -3.99
CA GLY A 104 0.08 -0.01 -5.42
C GLY A 104 -0.73 -1.19 -5.91
N LEU A 105 -0.68 -1.40 -7.22
CA LEU A 105 -1.32 -2.52 -7.90
C LEU A 105 -0.25 -3.50 -8.38
N ALA A 106 -0.58 -4.79 -8.35
CA ALA A 106 0.26 -5.80 -8.99
C ALA A 106 0.32 -5.52 -10.50
N SER A 107 1.47 -5.81 -11.11
CA SER A 107 1.81 -5.32 -12.46
C SER A 107 0.78 -5.69 -13.54
N GLN A 108 0.16 -6.86 -13.42
CA GLN A 108 -0.89 -7.34 -14.33
C GLN A 108 -2.19 -6.52 -14.28
N PHE A 109 -2.39 -5.69 -13.25
CA PHE A 109 -3.56 -4.82 -13.09
C PHE A 109 -3.27 -3.33 -13.38
N LEU A 110 -2.01 -2.94 -13.60
CA LEU A 110 -1.64 -1.55 -13.92
C LEU A 110 -2.26 -1.05 -15.23
N ALA A 111 -2.49 -1.95 -16.20
CA ALA A 111 -3.07 -1.59 -17.50
C ALA A 111 -4.57 -1.21 -17.43
N VAL A 112 -5.25 -1.46 -16.31
CA VAL A 112 -6.65 -1.06 -16.09
C VAL A 112 -6.78 0.40 -15.65
N CYS A 113 -5.67 1.05 -15.26
CA CYS A 113 -5.61 2.45 -14.83
C CYS A 113 -5.29 3.46 -15.95
N ARG A 114 -5.79 3.28 -17.19
CA ARG A 114 -5.77 4.34 -18.22
C ARG A 114 -6.82 5.45 -18.02
N ALA A 115 -7.26 5.68 -16.78
CA ALA A 115 -8.21 6.74 -16.44
C ALA A 115 -7.58 8.01 -15.87
N PHE A 116 -6.25 8.07 -15.73
CA PHE A 116 -5.53 9.24 -15.18
C PHE A 116 -4.77 10.07 -16.23
N GLN A 117 -4.91 9.79 -17.53
CA GLN A 117 -4.25 10.56 -18.61
C GLN A 117 -5.09 11.71 -19.17
N SER A 118 -6.08 12.22 -18.43
CA SER A 118 -6.86 13.38 -18.86
C SER A 118 -7.29 14.22 -17.66
N ALA A 119 -6.37 15.06 -17.21
CA ALA A 119 -6.65 16.29 -16.47
C ALA A 119 -5.65 17.36 -16.91
#